data_AF-A0A095W1B0-F1
#
_entry.id   AF-A0A095W1B0-F1
#
_cell.length_a   1.000
_cell.length_b   1.000
_cell.length_c   1.000
_cell.angle_alpha   90.00
_cell.angle_beta   90.00
_cell.angle_gamma   90.00
#
_symmetry.space_group_name_H-M   'P 1'
#
loop_
_entity.id
_entity.type
_entity.pdbx_description
1 polymer ?
#
loop_
_entity_poly.entity_id
_entity_poly.type
_entity_poly.pdbx_seq_one_letter_code
_entity_poly.pdbx_strand_id
1 'polypeptide(L)'
;MKRWTQRPEGSTWGDFGADDEIGRLNLLTEEKVLQAVREVQAGKVFCLSLPLNLPGGNVLNPRRHAPTLKPTFREGTPYLNFQMSQVQPDAVDVLSDDQVTLSMQYSTQWDGLCHVGAMFDIQGDGEARRVYYNGYAAGVDVFGGADPDTSADACCPPGGSYARKLSVSRYAEKGMQGRGVLVDLERAFGPGRTVVDHAALQSAMQAQNVSVETGDMLVLRTGFAEAVVAMNGQPDPHKLEQTGAVLDGSDPALLDWITRSGIAAICADNYAVEAYPARASGPGHSILPLHHHCLFKLGVPLAELWYLKDLAEWLHAQGRNRFLLTAPPLRMPGAVGSPVTPIATV
;
A
#
# COMPACT_ATOMS: atom_id res chain seq x y z
N MET A 1 -12.02 28.53 4.63
CA MET A 1 -13.18 28.06 3.84
C MET A 1 -13.34 26.56 4.05
N LYS A 2 -14.57 26.03 4.02
CA LYS A 2 -14.82 24.58 4.07
C LYS A 2 -14.32 23.96 2.76
N ARG A 3 -13.53 22.88 2.83
CA ARG A 3 -12.86 22.28 1.65
C ARG A 3 -13.86 21.75 0.61
N TRP A 4 -15.01 21.26 1.05
CA TRP A 4 -16.07 20.72 0.21
C TRP A 4 -17.45 21.06 0.78
N THR A 5 -18.43 21.30 -0.10
CA THR A 5 -19.86 21.39 0.22
C THR A 5 -20.59 20.12 -0.18
N GLN A 6 -20.10 19.42 -1.20
CA GLN A 6 -20.55 18.08 -1.62
C GLN A 6 -19.44 17.05 -1.38
N ARG A 7 -19.82 15.88 -0.87
CA ARG A 7 -18.92 14.71 -0.74
C ARG A 7 -19.44 13.55 -1.60
N PRO A 8 -18.57 12.66 -2.09
CA PRO A 8 -19.01 11.51 -2.87
C PRO A 8 -20.01 10.64 -2.08
N GLU A 9 -21.01 10.10 -2.76
CA GLU A 9 -22.02 9.24 -2.12
C GLU A 9 -21.37 8.01 -1.48
N GLY A 10 -21.73 7.73 -0.23
CA GLY A 10 -21.17 6.61 0.55
C GLY A 10 -19.69 6.76 0.90
N SER A 11 -19.11 7.96 0.77
CA SER A 11 -17.76 8.27 1.28
C SER A 11 -17.75 8.49 2.79
N THR A 12 -16.57 8.37 3.39
CA THR A 12 -16.31 8.69 4.80
C THR A 12 -15.78 10.11 5.01
N TRP A 13 -15.88 10.98 3.99
CA TRP A 13 -15.32 12.32 4.05
C TRP A 13 -15.94 13.13 5.18
N GLY A 14 -15.10 13.61 6.09
CA GLY A 14 -15.51 14.33 7.30
C GLY A 14 -15.90 13.46 8.49
N ASP A 15 -16.03 12.14 8.35
CA ASP A 15 -16.42 11.26 9.45
C ASP A 15 -15.36 11.25 10.58
N PHE A 16 -14.08 11.37 10.21
CA PHE A 16 -12.95 11.54 11.15
C PHE A 16 -12.52 13.01 11.33
N GLY A 17 -13.31 13.96 10.82
CA GLY A 17 -13.01 15.40 10.84
C GLY A 17 -12.60 15.95 9.47
N ALA A 18 -12.81 17.26 9.27
CA ALA A 18 -12.55 17.93 7.99
C ALA A 18 -11.06 18.02 7.62
N ASP A 19 -10.18 17.92 8.61
CA ASP A 19 -8.72 17.96 8.42
C ASP A 19 -8.06 16.59 8.54
N ASP A 20 -8.84 15.51 8.62
CA ASP A 20 -8.30 14.14 8.63
C ASP A 20 -7.51 13.84 7.36
N GLU A 21 -6.33 13.25 7.54
CA GLU A 21 -5.38 12.88 6.48
C GLU A 21 -5.10 11.38 6.42
N ILE A 22 -5.64 10.57 7.34
CA ILE A 22 -5.28 9.15 7.48
C ILE A 22 -6.47 8.19 7.37
N GLY A 23 -7.69 8.69 7.23
CA GLY A 23 -8.86 7.88 6.92
C GLY A 23 -9.12 6.81 7.95
N ARG A 24 -9.32 5.56 7.50
CA ARG A 24 -9.64 4.44 8.39
C ARG A 24 -8.49 3.98 9.25
N LEU A 25 -7.28 4.51 9.08
CA LEU A 25 -6.22 4.31 10.06
C LEU A 25 -6.58 4.90 11.44
N ASN A 26 -7.54 5.84 11.51
CA ASN A 26 -8.11 6.29 12.78
C ASN A 26 -8.76 5.15 13.60
N LEU A 27 -9.16 4.04 12.95
CA LEU A 27 -9.71 2.85 13.61
C LEU A 27 -8.64 1.97 14.28
N LEU A 28 -7.35 2.23 14.02
CA LEU A 28 -6.24 1.64 14.75
C LEU A 28 -6.08 2.35 16.10
N THR A 29 -7.02 2.10 17.00
CA THR A 29 -7.00 2.62 18.37
C THR A 29 -6.00 1.86 19.23
N GLU A 30 -5.66 2.40 20.40
CA GLU A 30 -4.84 1.69 21.39
C GLU A 30 -5.46 0.35 21.80
N GLU A 31 -6.79 0.30 21.92
CA GLU A 31 -7.53 -0.94 22.19
C GLU A 31 -7.34 -1.97 21.06
N LYS A 32 -7.40 -1.53 19.80
CA LYS A 32 -7.17 -2.40 18.64
C LYS A 32 -5.72 -2.90 18.60
N VAL A 33 -4.75 -2.08 18.96
CA VAL A 33 -3.34 -2.49 19.12
C VAL A 33 -3.21 -3.55 20.21
N LEU A 34 -3.82 -3.34 21.39
CA LEU A 34 -3.82 -4.34 22.47
C LEU A 34 -4.54 -5.63 22.07
N GLN A 35 -5.61 -5.56 21.28
CA GLN A 35 -6.28 -6.74 20.72
C GLN A 35 -5.32 -7.52 19.82
N ALA A 36 -4.53 -6.84 19.00
CA ALA A 36 -3.51 -7.46 18.15
C ALA A 36 -2.36 -8.08 18.96
N VAL A 37 -1.88 -7.40 20.00
CA VAL A 37 -0.83 -7.91 20.90
C VAL A 37 -1.23 -9.24 21.55
N ARG A 38 -2.51 -9.42 21.87
CA ARG A 38 -3.04 -10.69 22.42
C ARG A 38 -3.00 -11.85 21.43
N GLU A 39 -2.80 -11.59 20.14
CA GLU A 39 -2.56 -12.63 19.14
C GLU A 39 -1.12 -13.17 19.20
N VAL A 40 -0.19 -12.51 19.92
CA VAL A 40 1.18 -13.01 20.09
C VAL A 40 1.21 -14.06 21.19
N GLN A 41 1.28 -15.32 20.81
CA GLN A 41 1.31 -16.48 21.68
C GLN A 41 2.59 -17.31 21.52
N ALA A 42 3.16 -17.36 20.31
CA ALA A 42 4.35 -18.14 20.00
C ALA A 42 5.65 -17.32 20.03
N GLY A 43 5.56 -15.99 19.90
CA GLY A 43 6.71 -15.10 19.75
C GLY A 43 7.43 -15.26 18.40
N LYS A 44 6.77 -15.85 17.39
CA LYS A 44 7.36 -16.05 16.06
C LYS A 44 7.15 -14.80 15.22
N VAL A 45 8.17 -14.44 14.46
CA VAL A 45 8.22 -13.21 13.65
C VAL A 45 8.42 -13.59 12.19
N PHE A 46 7.58 -13.03 11.31
CA PHE A 46 7.62 -13.26 9.87
C PHE A 46 7.83 -11.93 9.14
N CYS A 47 8.83 -11.89 8.25
CA CYS A 47 9.01 -10.80 7.31
C CYS A 47 8.03 -10.97 6.15
N LEU A 48 7.13 -10.01 5.96
CA LEU A 48 6.13 -10.05 4.88
C LEU A 48 6.55 -9.24 3.67
N SER A 49 7.85 -9.03 3.50
CA SER A 49 8.44 -8.20 2.47
C SER A 49 9.14 -9.08 1.44
N LEU A 50 8.90 -8.80 0.17
CA LEU A 50 9.76 -9.25 -0.89
C LEU A 50 11.14 -8.57 -0.74
N PRO A 51 12.22 -9.24 -1.14
CA PRO A 51 13.48 -8.56 -1.44
C PRO A 51 13.22 -7.34 -2.34
N LEU A 52 13.81 -6.19 -2.02
CA LEU A 52 13.48 -4.91 -2.69
C LEU A 52 13.79 -4.91 -4.20
N ASN A 53 14.66 -5.83 -4.65
CA ASN A 53 14.98 -6.05 -6.06
C ASN A 53 13.96 -6.93 -6.81
N LEU A 54 12.96 -7.49 -6.13
CA LEU A 54 11.79 -8.12 -6.74
C LEU A 54 10.67 -7.08 -6.90
N PRO A 55 9.86 -7.15 -7.98
CA PRO A 55 9.64 -8.31 -8.87
C PRO A 55 10.73 -8.59 -9.92
N GLY A 56 11.68 -7.67 -10.12
CA GLY A 56 12.72 -7.77 -11.14
C GLY A 56 12.36 -7.00 -12.41
N GLY A 57 13.36 -6.37 -13.03
CA GLY A 57 13.16 -5.53 -14.23
C GLY A 57 12.12 -4.42 -14.01
N ASN A 58 11.36 -4.10 -15.06
CA ASN A 58 10.23 -3.15 -15.04
C ASN A 58 9.05 -3.66 -15.90
N VAL A 59 8.93 -4.99 -16.06
CA VAL A 59 7.93 -5.62 -16.93
C VAL A 59 6.51 -5.40 -16.42
N LEU A 60 6.29 -5.44 -15.11
CA LEU A 60 4.97 -5.18 -14.51
C LEU A 60 4.51 -3.73 -14.70
N ASN A 61 5.46 -2.79 -14.77
CA ASN A 61 5.16 -1.38 -15.01
C ASN A 61 6.38 -0.68 -15.59
N PRO A 62 6.33 -0.21 -16.85
CA PRO A 62 7.49 0.35 -17.53
C PRO A 62 8.05 1.61 -16.84
N ARG A 63 7.24 2.27 -15.99
CA ARG A 63 7.61 3.49 -15.25
C ARG A 63 8.29 3.22 -13.90
N ARG A 64 8.20 1.99 -13.36
CA ARG A 64 8.69 1.65 -12.02
C ARG A 64 9.97 0.83 -12.18
N HIS A 65 11.11 1.38 -11.76
CA HIS A 65 12.42 0.75 -11.93
C HIS A 65 12.90 0.10 -10.63
N ALA A 66 13.68 -0.97 -10.80
CA ALA A 66 14.34 -1.65 -9.68
C ALA A 66 15.24 -0.70 -8.87
N PRO A 67 15.38 -0.91 -7.55
CA PRO A 67 16.27 -0.10 -6.74
C PRO A 67 17.71 -0.21 -7.26
N THR A 68 18.41 0.92 -7.30
CA THR A 68 19.82 0.98 -7.68
C THR A 68 20.65 1.33 -6.45
N LEU A 69 21.37 0.33 -5.91
CA LEU A 69 22.31 0.49 -4.79
C LEU A 69 23.67 0.95 -5.32
N LYS A 70 24.25 1.98 -4.72
CA LYS A 70 25.58 2.51 -5.04
C LYS A 70 26.27 3.01 -3.76
N PRO A 71 27.60 3.06 -3.71
CA PRO A 71 28.28 3.72 -2.61
C PRO A 71 27.97 5.23 -2.62
N THR A 72 28.12 5.86 -1.46
CA THR A 72 28.35 7.30 -1.40
C THR A 72 29.78 7.61 -1.84
N PHE A 73 30.11 8.89 -2.02
CA PHE A 73 31.42 9.30 -2.52
C PHE A 73 32.01 10.39 -1.66
N ARG A 74 33.32 10.28 -1.38
CA ARG A 74 34.12 11.32 -0.75
C ARG A 74 35.21 11.74 -1.74
N GLU A 75 35.15 12.98 -2.22
CA GLU A 75 36.13 13.54 -3.17
C GLU A 75 36.34 12.65 -4.40
N GLY A 76 35.26 12.04 -4.91
CA GLY A 76 35.30 11.12 -6.05
C GLY A 76 35.71 9.69 -5.73
N THR A 77 36.12 9.39 -4.50
CA THR A 77 36.42 8.02 -4.06
C THR A 77 35.15 7.36 -3.52
N PRO A 78 34.78 6.14 -3.97
CA PRO A 78 33.70 5.37 -3.38
C PRO A 78 33.92 5.15 -1.88
N TYR A 79 32.92 5.47 -1.07
CA TYR A 79 32.98 5.34 0.38
C TYR A 79 32.52 3.94 0.82
N LEU A 80 33.18 2.91 0.28
CA LEU A 80 32.90 1.50 0.58
C LEU A 80 34.21 0.78 0.87
N ASN A 81 34.31 0.17 2.05
CA ASN A 81 35.58 -0.33 2.60
C ASN A 81 36.67 0.77 2.63
N PHE A 82 36.26 2.02 2.87
CA PHE A 82 37.14 3.18 2.85
C PHE A 82 38.04 3.16 4.08
N GLN A 83 39.35 3.00 3.88
CA GLN A 83 40.33 3.05 4.95
C GLN A 83 40.49 4.48 5.45
N MET A 84 40.20 4.71 6.73
CA MET A 84 40.30 6.04 7.33
C MET A 84 41.74 6.53 7.50
N SER A 85 42.73 5.62 7.44
CA SER A 85 44.17 5.96 7.37
C SER A 85 44.53 6.90 6.21
N GLN A 86 43.74 6.92 5.13
CA GLN A 86 43.90 7.84 4.00
C GLN A 86 43.59 9.30 4.37
N VAL A 87 42.84 9.52 5.45
CA VAL A 87 42.42 10.85 5.93
C VAL A 87 43.11 11.19 7.25
N GLN A 88 43.23 10.20 8.14
CA GLN A 88 43.87 10.31 9.44
C GLN A 88 44.87 9.15 9.58
N PRO A 89 46.20 9.37 9.46
CA PRO A 89 47.20 8.31 9.31
C PRO A 89 47.16 7.19 10.36
N ASP A 90 46.83 7.51 11.60
CA ASP A 90 46.79 6.55 12.71
C ASP A 90 45.42 5.85 12.87
N ALA A 91 44.43 6.19 12.03
CA ALA A 91 43.10 5.59 12.08
C ALA A 91 43.12 4.14 11.54
N VAL A 92 42.49 3.24 12.30
CA VAL A 92 42.38 1.81 11.95
C VAL A 92 41.02 1.47 11.32
N ASP A 93 40.09 2.42 11.32
CA ASP A 93 38.72 2.22 10.86
C ASP A 93 38.60 2.01 9.35
N VAL A 94 37.63 1.19 8.98
CA VAL A 94 37.20 0.95 7.60
C VAL A 94 35.70 1.23 7.53
N LEU A 95 35.31 2.23 6.74
CA LEU A 95 33.93 2.72 6.69
C LEU A 95 33.25 2.37 5.35
N SER A 96 31.94 2.15 5.41
CA SER A 96 31.11 1.76 4.26
C SER A 96 29.75 2.44 4.34
N ASP A 97 29.52 3.39 3.44
CA ASP A 97 28.25 4.08 3.28
C ASP A 97 27.71 3.88 1.86
N ASP A 98 26.47 3.40 1.78
CA ASP A 98 25.73 3.23 0.53
C ASP A 98 24.54 4.19 0.46
N GLN A 99 24.03 4.38 -0.76
CA GLN A 99 22.81 5.09 -1.09
C GLN A 99 21.99 4.30 -2.09
N VAL A 100 20.67 4.53 -2.10
CA VAL A 100 19.74 3.85 -3.00
C VAL A 100 18.82 4.84 -3.68
N THR A 101 18.67 4.71 -4.99
CA THR A 101 17.55 5.31 -5.74
C THR A 101 16.49 4.24 -5.96
N LEU A 102 15.24 4.49 -5.57
CA LEU A 102 14.16 3.52 -5.64
C LEU A 102 12.83 4.14 -6.08
N SER A 103 12.05 3.41 -6.88
CA SER A 103 10.65 3.74 -7.11
C SER A 103 9.82 3.31 -5.89
N MET A 104 9.06 4.23 -5.30
CA MET A 104 8.32 3.98 -4.05
C MET A 104 7.23 2.91 -4.18
N GLN A 105 6.80 2.61 -5.41
CA GLN A 105 5.78 1.63 -5.74
C GLN A 105 6.33 0.37 -6.44
N TYR A 106 7.62 0.06 -6.26
CA TYR A 106 8.27 -1.03 -6.99
C TYR A 106 8.05 -2.43 -6.40
N SER A 107 8.23 -2.57 -5.08
CA SER A 107 8.22 -3.85 -4.37
C SER A 107 7.12 -3.83 -3.29
N THR A 108 7.24 -4.60 -2.22
CA THR A 108 6.31 -4.54 -1.07
C THR A 108 6.11 -3.10 -0.60
N GLN A 109 4.85 -2.63 -0.65
CA GLN A 109 4.56 -1.19 -0.52
C GLN A 109 3.23 -0.91 0.20
N TRP A 110 3.08 0.37 0.56
CA TRP A 110 1.83 1.04 0.87
C TRP A 110 1.52 2.11 -0.17
N ASP A 111 0.27 2.15 -0.60
CA ASP A 111 -0.32 3.26 -1.33
C ASP A 111 -0.98 4.26 -0.37
N GLY A 112 -0.54 5.51 -0.46
CA GLY A 112 -1.12 6.63 0.30
C GLY A 112 -2.47 7.08 -0.26
N LEU A 113 -3.23 7.83 0.52
CA LEU A 113 -4.56 8.33 0.10
C LEU A 113 -4.50 9.34 -1.07
N CYS A 114 -3.30 9.82 -1.42
CA CYS A 114 -3.06 10.63 -2.62
C CYS A 114 -2.43 9.85 -3.79
N HIS A 115 -2.27 8.53 -3.68
CA HIS A 115 -1.81 7.69 -4.79
C HIS A 115 -2.83 7.68 -5.94
N VAL A 116 -4.12 7.63 -5.60
CA VAL A 116 -5.25 7.70 -6.56
C VAL A 116 -6.24 8.76 -6.09
N GLY A 117 -6.52 9.73 -6.97
CA GLY A 117 -7.58 10.73 -6.80
C GLY A 117 -8.69 10.57 -7.84
N ALA A 118 -9.58 11.53 -7.92
CA ALA A 118 -10.67 11.57 -8.90
C ALA A 118 -10.96 13.00 -9.38
N MET A 119 -11.61 13.10 -10.54
CA MET A 119 -12.29 14.32 -10.95
C MET A 119 -13.66 14.37 -10.26
N PHE A 120 -13.89 15.32 -9.35
CA PHE A 120 -15.13 15.40 -8.60
C PHE A 120 -15.54 16.86 -8.34
N ASP A 121 -16.84 17.13 -8.41
CA ASP A 121 -17.41 18.44 -8.09
C ASP A 121 -17.63 18.56 -6.57
N ILE A 122 -16.61 19.08 -5.89
CA ILE A 122 -16.63 19.30 -4.45
C ILE A 122 -17.50 20.50 -4.01
N GLN A 123 -17.92 21.37 -4.94
CA GLN A 123 -18.66 22.60 -4.63
C GLN A 123 -20.14 22.55 -5.05
N GLY A 124 -20.52 21.63 -5.94
CA GLY A 124 -21.86 21.55 -6.50
C GLY A 124 -22.14 22.60 -7.57
N ASP A 125 -21.10 23.14 -8.20
CA ASP A 125 -21.18 24.19 -9.22
C ASP A 125 -21.14 23.64 -10.66
N GLY A 126 -21.10 22.31 -10.81
CA GLY A 126 -20.99 21.63 -12.10
C GLY A 126 -19.55 21.48 -12.60
N GLU A 127 -18.54 21.93 -11.85
CA GLU A 127 -17.14 21.85 -12.24
C GLU A 127 -16.38 20.76 -11.46
N ALA A 128 -16.02 19.69 -12.17
CA ALA A 128 -15.17 18.65 -11.60
C ALA A 128 -13.71 19.12 -11.45
N ARG A 129 -13.12 18.81 -10.30
CA ARG A 129 -11.75 19.21 -9.94
C ARG A 129 -10.92 17.98 -9.58
N ARG A 130 -9.59 18.05 -9.78
CA ARG A 130 -8.65 17.00 -9.37
C ARG A 130 -8.53 17.00 -7.84
N VAL A 131 -9.18 16.04 -7.19
CA VAL A 131 -9.22 15.93 -5.74
C VAL A 131 -8.90 14.53 -5.26
N TYR A 132 -8.51 14.43 -4.00
CA TYR A 132 -8.15 13.22 -3.27
C TYR A 132 -9.09 13.04 -2.07
N TYR A 133 -8.84 12.03 -1.24
CA TYR A 133 -9.60 11.78 -0.01
C TYR A 133 -9.86 13.06 0.79
N ASN A 134 -11.06 13.17 1.38
CA ASN A 134 -11.51 14.30 2.19
C ASN A 134 -11.43 15.68 1.46
N GLY A 135 -11.43 15.67 0.13
CA GLY A 135 -11.46 16.84 -0.74
C GLY A 135 -10.13 17.57 -0.92
N TYR A 136 -9.00 17.03 -0.45
CA TYR A 136 -7.68 17.63 -0.70
C TYR A 136 -7.43 17.77 -2.21
N ALA A 137 -6.86 18.90 -2.65
CA ALA A 137 -6.83 19.26 -4.06
C ALA A 137 -5.42 19.20 -4.67
N ALA A 138 -5.34 18.77 -5.93
CA ALA A 138 -4.11 18.89 -6.72
C ALA A 138 -3.75 20.38 -6.94
N GLY A 139 -2.46 20.70 -6.87
CA GLY A 139 -1.95 22.08 -6.99
C GLY A 139 -2.11 22.93 -5.73
N VAL A 140 -2.79 22.43 -4.68
CA VAL A 140 -2.96 23.12 -3.39
C VAL A 140 -2.39 22.29 -2.24
N ASP A 141 -2.69 20.99 -2.25
CA ASP A 141 -2.38 20.05 -1.18
C ASP A 141 -1.43 18.94 -1.64
N VAL A 142 -1.55 18.55 -2.91
CA VAL A 142 -0.69 17.56 -3.58
C VAL A 142 -0.13 18.19 -4.85
N PHE A 143 1.19 18.29 -4.92
CA PHE A 143 1.92 19.01 -5.95
C PHE A 143 2.65 18.05 -6.88
N GLY A 144 2.62 18.31 -8.19
CA GLY A 144 3.52 17.70 -9.16
C GLY A 144 3.09 17.91 -10.61
N GLY A 145 3.90 17.39 -11.54
CA GLY A 145 3.61 17.45 -12.97
C GLY A 145 3.73 18.85 -13.58
N ALA A 146 2.75 19.24 -14.40
CA ALA A 146 2.71 20.50 -15.15
C ALA A 146 1.83 21.58 -14.49
N ASP A 147 1.56 21.45 -13.18
CA ASP A 147 0.74 22.43 -12.47
C ASP A 147 1.39 23.83 -12.55
N PRO A 148 0.67 24.87 -13.03
CA PRO A 148 1.23 26.19 -13.34
C PRO A 148 1.70 26.97 -12.10
N ASP A 149 1.31 26.51 -10.91
CA ASP A 149 1.59 27.14 -9.63
C ASP A 149 2.63 26.34 -8.82
N THR A 150 3.73 25.96 -9.47
CA THR A 150 4.99 25.75 -8.74
C THR A 150 5.54 27.12 -8.38
N SER A 151 4.89 27.81 -7.44
CA SER A 151 5.38 29.09 -6.92
C SER A 151 6.85 28.95 -6.48
N ALA A 152 7.60 30.05 -6.38
CA ALA A 152 8.98 29.98 -5.90
C ALA A 152 9.10 29.42 -4.46
N ASP A 153 7.98 29.36 -3.72
CA ASP A 153 7.83 28.72 -2.41
C ASP A 153 7.31 27.27 -2.49
N ALA A 154 7.08 26.74 -3.70
CA ALA A 154 6.71 25.35 -3.92
C ALA A 154 7.91 24.46 -3.59
N CYS A 155 7.66 23.47 -2.74
CA CYS A 155 8.64 22.52 -2.19
C CYS A 155 9.46 21.74 -3.24
N CYS A 156 9.18 21.88 -4.53
CA CYS A 156 9.77 21.08 -5.58
C CYS A 156 10.05 21.91 -6.85
N PRO A 157 11.21 21.70 -7.50
CA PRO A 157 11.43 22.22 -8.85
C PRO A 157 10.39 21.67 -9.84
N PRO A 158 10.20 22.33 -11.00
CA PRO A 158 9.32 21.83 -12.06
C PRO A 158 9.56 20.34 -12.36
N GLY A 159 8.50 19.53 -12.34
CA GLY A 159 8.57 18.07 -12.52
C GLY A 159 8.82 17.25 -11.25
N GLY A 160 8.98 17.87 -10.07
CA GLY A 160 9.01 17.16 -8.80
C GLY A 160 7.63 16.69 -8.33
N SER A 161 7.59 15.94 -7.22
CA SER A 161 6.36 15.49 -6.57
C SER A 161 6.41 15.74 -5.06
N TYR A 162 5.32 16.26 -4.50
CA TYR A 162 5.22 16.52 -3.06
C TYR A 162 3.77 16.55 -2.57
N ALA A 163 3.42 15.63 -1.68
CA ALA A 163 2.16 15.63 -0.95
C ALA A 163 2.28 16.44 0.36
N ARG A 164 1.89 17.72 0.33
CA ARG A 164 1.83 18.55 1.55
C ARG A 164 0.80 17.99 2.54
N LYS A 165 -0.31 17.49 1.99
CA LYS A 165 -1.35 16.75 2.72
C LYS A 165 -1.46 15.35 2.17
N LEU A 166 -1.94 14.42 2.99
CA LEU A 166 -2.06 12.99 2.64
C LEU A 166 -0.71 12.31 2.35
N SER A 167 0.38 12.88 2.86
CA SER A 167 1.71 12.24 2.81
C SER A 167 1.65 10.89 3.55
N VAL A 168 2.19 9.85 2.92
CA VAL A 168 2.29 8.51 3.53
C VAL A 168 3.12 8.52 4.82
N SER A 169 3.95 9.55 5.05
CA SER A 169 4.65 9.75 6.32
C SER A 169 3.72 9.88 7.53
N ARG A 170 2.46 10.29 7.33
CA ARG A 170 1.42 10.30 8.38
C ARG A 170 1.10 8.89 8.88
N TYR A 171 1.23 7.88 8.02
CA TYR A 171 1.04 6.49 8.42
C TYR A 171 2.19 6.04 9.33
N ALA A 172 3.43 6.45 9.02
CA ALA A 172 4.58 6.18 9.89
C ALA A 172 4.40 6.84 11.27
N GLU A 173 3.87 8.07 11.32
CA GLU A 173 3.52 8.75 12.58
C GLU A 173 2.41 8.02 13.36
N LYS A 174 1.45 7.44 12.65
CA LYS A 174 0.41 6.58 13.25
C LYS A 174 0.96 5.24 13.74
N GLY A 175 2.13 4.81 13.27
CA GLY A 175 2.81 3.57 13.63
C GLY A 175 2.40 2.35 12.81
N MET A 176 1.25 2.38 12.10
CA MET A 176 0.71 1.26 11.31
C MET A 176 0.84 -0.09 12.02
N GLN A 177 0.36 -0.14 13.26
CA GLN A 177 0.36 -1.34 14.08
C GLN A 177 -1.09 -1.69 14.45
N GLY A 178 -1.44 -2.96 14.35
CA GLY A 178 -2.80 -3.43 14.58
C GLY A 178 -2.93 -4.92 14.31
N ARG A 179 -4.16 -5.42 14.23
CA ARG A 179 -4.42 -6.83 14.00
C ARG A 179 -4.55 -7.11 12.51
N GLY A 180 -3.69 -7.97 11.99
CA GLY A 180 -3.83 -8.55 10.66
C GLY A 180 -4.79 -9.75 10.70
N VAL A 181 -5.65 -9.87 9.70
CA VAL A 181 -6.54 -11.02 9.50
C VAL A 181 -6.31 -11.59 8.11
N LEU A 182 -5.77 -12.80 8.04
CA LEU A 182 -5.47 -13.50 6.80
C LEU A 182 -6.73 -14.16 6.23
N VAL A 183 -7.02 -13.86 4.96
CA VAL A 183 -7.89 -14.66 4.09
C VAL A 183 -7.02 -15.26 2.99
N ASP A 184 -6.93 -16.58 2.95
CA ASP A 184 -6.07 -17.29 2.00
C ASP A 184 -6.86 -17.65 0.72
N LEU A 185 -6.82 -16.76 -0.26
CA LEU A 185 -7.49 -16.94 -1.55
C LEU A 185 -6.75 -17.94 -2.44
N GLU A 186 -5.42 -18.04 -2.32
CA GLU A 186 -4.61 -19.09 -2.97
C GLU A 186 -5.07 -20.49 -2.53
N ARG A 187 -5.29 -20.70 -1.22
CA ARG A 187 -5.81 -21.97 -0.71
C ARG A 187 -7.26 -22.23 -1.14
N ALA A 188 -8.06 -21.18 -1.33
CA ALA A 188 -9.47 -21.30 -1.70
C ALA A 188 -9.68 -21.59 -3.20
N PHE A 189 -8.88 -20.97 -4.06
CA PHE A 189 -9.11 -20.96 -5.52
C PHE A 189 -7.94 -21.54 -6.34
N GLY A 190 -6.79 -21.78 -5.71
CA GLY A 190 -5.56 -22.22 -6.36
C GLY A 190 -4.78 -21.09 -7.04
N PRO A 191 -3.63 -21.41 -7.67
CA PRO A 191 -2.67 -20.45 -8.21
C PRO A 191 -3.11 -19.75 -9.49
N GLY A 192 -4.20 -20.19 -10.11
CA GLY A 192 -4.71 -19.63 -11.35
C GLY A 192 -5.43 -18.30 -11.13
N ARG A 193 -5.52 -17.49 -12.18
CA ARG A 193 -6.28 -16.24 -12.16
C ARG A 193 -7.73 -16.52 -11.78
N THR A 194 -8.15 -15.94 -10.66
CA THR A 194 -9.53 -15.94 -10.21
C THR A 194 -9.95 -14.51 -9.88
N VAL A 195 -11.08 -14.07 -10.43
CA VAL A 195 -11.70 -12.78 -10.10
C VAL A 195 -12.71 -13.03 -8.99
N VAL A 196 -12.44 -12.46 -7.81
CA VAL A 196 -13.15 -12.74 -6.56
C VAL A 196 -14.17 -11.64 -6.28
N ASP A 197 -15.43 -11.94 -6.52
CA ASP A 197 -16.56 -11.11 -6.12
C ASP A 197 -16.88 -11.27 -4.62
N HIS A 198 -17.90 -10.56 -4.13
CA HIS A 198 -18.35 -10.63 -2.75
C HIS A 198 -18.74 -12.04 -2.32
N ALA A 199 -19.49 -12.77 -3.15
CA ALA A 199 -19.97 -14.11 -2.79
C ALA A 199 -18.80 -15.09 -2.64
N ALA A 200 -17.83 -15.02 -3.55
CA ALA A 200 -16.61 -15.80 -3.49
C ALA A 200 -15.75 -15.45 -2.27
N LEU A 201 -15.58 -14.16 -1.95
CA LEU A 201 -14.85 -13.72 -0.76
C LEU A 201 -15.53 -14.23 0.53
N GLN A 202 -16.85 -14.09 0.65
CA GLN A 202 -17.60 -14.59 1.81
C GLN A 202 -17.49 -16.10 1.93
N SER A 203 -17.57 -16.84 0.83
CA SER A 203 -17.41 -18.30 0.82
C SER A 203 -16.02 -18.73 1.29
N ALA A 204 -14.96 -18.05 0.81
CA ALA A 204 -13.60 -18.31 1.24
C ALA A 204 -13.40 -18.02 2.74
N MET A 205 -13.93 -16.90 3.25
CA MET A 205 -13.88 -16.55 4.68
C MET A 205 -14.63 -17.58 5.54
N GLN A 206 -15.83 -18.00 5.13
CA GLN A 206 -16.62 -19.00 5.83
C GLN A 206 -15.91 -20.35 5.89
N ALA A 207 -15.38 -20.83 4.76
CA ALA A 207 -14.65 -22.10 4.69
C ALA A 207 -13.38 -22.11 5.56
N GLN A 208 -12.78 -20.94 5.78
CA GLN A 208 -11.57 -20.76 6.58
C GLN A 208 -11.85 -20.31 8.02
N ASN A 209 -13.12 -20.20 8.42
CA ASN A 209 -13.54 -19.66 9.71
C ASN A 209 -12.89 -18.29 10.03
N VAL A 210 -12.80 -17.42 9.01
CA VAL A 210 -12.26 -16.07 9.14
C VAL A 210 -13.38 -15.09 9.45
N SER A 211 -13.19 -14.30 10.50
CA SER A 211 -14.05 -13.16 10.83
C SER A 211 -13.22 -11.89 10.92
N VAL A 212 -13.72 -10.84 10.26
CA VAL A 212 -13.10 -9.51 10.20
C VAL A 212 -13.91 -8.57 11.09
N GLU A 213 -13.22 -7.82 11.96
CA GLU A 213 -13.82 -6.85 12.86
C GLU A 213 -13.34 -5.43 12.51
N THR A 214 -14.11 -4.41 12.90
CA THR A 214 -13.75 -2.99 12.72
C THR A 214 -12.35 -2.72 13.24
N GLY A 215 -11.50 -2.06 12.44
CA GLY A 215 -10.11 -1.73 12.73
C GLY A 215 -9.09 -2.82 12.40
N ASP A 216 -9.54 -4.00 11.92
CA ASP A 216 -8.61 -5.01 11.42
C ASP A 216 -8.01 -4.59 10.07
N MET A 217 -6.78 -5.04 9.81
CA MET A 217 -6.17 -4.98 8.49
C MET A 217 -6.47 -6.30 7.77
N LEU A 218 -7.21 -6.24 6.65
CA LEU A 218 -7.51 -7.42 5.84
C LEU A 218 -6.27 -7.79 5.04
N VAL A 219 -5.80 -9.03 5.16
CA VAL A 219 -4.60 -9.52 4.49
C VAL A 219 -4.97 -10.68 3.57
N LEU A 220 -4.69 -10.52 2.28
CA LEU A 220 -5.13 -11.41 1.20
C LEU A 220 -3.92 -12.13 0.61
N ARG A 221 -3.82 -13.44 0.84
CA ARG A 221 -2.85 -14.29 0.14
C ARG A 221 -3.48 -14.80 -1.15
N THR A 222 -2.86 -14.53 -2.28
CA THR A 222 -3.35 -14.79 -3.63
C THR A 222 -2.40 -15.65 -4.46
N GLY A 223 -1.17 -15.88 -3.99
CA GLY A 223 -0.15 -16.69 -4.66
C GLY A 223 0.72 -15.94 -5.67
N PHE A 224 0.40 -14.68 -5.97
CA PHE A 224 1.14 -13.90 -6.97
C PHE A 224 2.60 -13.65 -6.57
N ALA A 225 2.86 -13.16 -5.36
CA ALA A 225 4.23 -12.93 -4.88
C ALA A 225 5.06 -14.23 -4.84
N GLU A 226 4.43 -15.38 -4.57
CA GLU A 226 5.10 -16.68 -4.60
C GLU A 226 5.57 -17.03 -6.01
N ALA A 227 4.75 -16.77 -7.02
CA ALA A 227 5.15 -16.94 -8.41
C ALA A 227 6.28 -15.98 -8.81
N VAL A 228 6.24 -14.73 -8.36
CA VAL A 228 7.33 -13.76 -8.58
C VAL A 228 8.65 -14.24 -7.98
N VAL A 229 8.63 -14.72 -6.73
CA VAL A 229 9.82 -15.30 -6.08
C VAL A 229 10.32 -16.52 -6.85
N ALA A 230 9.41 -17.40 -7.27
CA ALA A 230 9.76 -18.59 -8.06
C ALA A 230 10.38 -18.26 -9.43
N MET A 231 10.10 -17.08 -9.99
CA MET A 231 10.69 -16.57 -11.23
C MET A 231 12.08 -15.94 -11.03
N ASN A 232 12.58 -15.82 -9.79
CA ASN A 232 13.94 -15.38 -9.45
C ASN A 232 14.38 -14.08 -10.16
N GLY A 233 13.51 -13.06 -10.15
CA GLY A 233 13.79 -11.74 -10.75
C GLY A 233 13.66 -11.68 -12.28
N GLN A 234 13.12 -12.73 -12.91
CA GLN A 234 12.81 -12.79 -14.34
C GLN A 234 11.30 -12.96 -14.55
N PRO A 235 10.48 -11.92 -14.26
CA PRO A 235 9.03 -12.05 -14.33
C PRO A 235 8.56 -12.28 -15.77
N ASP A 236 7.74 -13.32 -15.96
CA ASP A 236 7.02 -13.57 -17.22
C ASP A 236 5.64 -12.87 -17.14
N PRO A 237 5.39 -11.83 -17.95
CA PRO A 237 4.15 -11.07 -17.88
C PRO A 237 2.92 -11.91 -18.21
N HIS A 238 2.99 -12.80 -19.21
CA HIS A 238 1.85 -13.61 -19.64
C HIS A 238 1.46 -14.62 -18.56
N LYS A 239 2.46 -15.21 -17.89
CA LYS A 239 2.21 -16.09 -16.76
C LYS A 239 1.64 -15.33 -15.56
N LEU A 240 2.17 -14.15 -15.25
CA LEU A 240 1.71 -13.34 -14.12
C LEU A 240 0.29 -12.79 -14.32
N GLU A 241 -0.11 -12.46 -15.55
CA GLU A 241 -1.49 -12.10 -15.89
C GLU A 241 -2.48 -13.23 -15.55
N GLN A 242 -2.04 -14.48 -15.65
CA GLN A 242 -2.82 -15.69 -15.37
C GLN A 242 -2.63 -16.23 -13.94
N THR A 243 -1.91 -15.51 -13.08
CA THR A 243 -1.55 -15.98 -11.73
C THR A 243 -2.30 -15.24 -10.63
N GLY A 244 -2.86 -16.02 -9.72
CA GLY A 244 -3.38 -15.59 -8.43
C GLY A 244 -4.76 -14.93 -8.45
N ALA A 245 -5.38 -14.91 -7.28
CA ALA A 245 -6.66 -14.23 -7.07
C ALA A 245 -6.53 -12.70 -7.12
N VAL A 246 -7.59 -12.03 -7.56
CA VAL A 246 -7.76 -10.57 -7.55
C VAL A 246 -9.20 -10.24 -7.17
N LEU A 247 -9.42 -9.16 -6.42
CA LEU A 247 -10.78 -8.72 -6.09
C LEU A 247 -11.50 -8.13 -7.32
N ASP A 248 -12.80 -8.38 -7.45
CA ASP A 248 -13.63 -7.74 -8.46
C ASP A 248 -14.04 -6.33 -8.00
N GLY A 249 -13.23 -5.32 -8.32
CA GLY A 249 -13.54 -3.93 -7.98
C GLY A 249 -14.87 -3.43 -8.57
N SER A 250 -15.43 -4.09 -9.59
CA SER A 250 -16.70 -3.70 -10.21
C SER A 250 -17.94 -4.27 -9.51
N ASP A 251 -17.78 -5.20 -8.56
CA ASP A 251 -18.89 -5.80 -7.83
C ASP A 251 -19.43 -4.83 -6.75
N PRO A 252 -20.68 -4.33 -6.88
CA PRO A 252 -21.26 -3.42 -5.89
C PRO A 252 -21.40 -4.03 -4.50
N ALA A 253 -21.66 -5.34 -4.40
CA ALA A 253 -21.81 -6.01 -3.11
C ALA A 253 -20.48 -6.08 -2.36
N LEU A 254 -19.37 -6.23 -3.10
CA LEU A 254 -18.03 -6.24 -2.52
C LEU A 254 -17.66 -4.85 -2.00
N LEU A 255 -17.90 -3.81 -2.80
CA LEU A 255 -17.66 -2.43 -2.39
C LEU A 255 -18.51 -2.02 -1.18
N ASP A 256 -19.78 -2.43 -1.14
CA ASP A 256 -20.66 -2.23 0.02
C ASP A 256 -20.15 -2.95 1.27
N TRP A 257 -19.72 -4.21 1.14
CA TRP A 257 -19.10 -4.94 2.25
C TRP A 257 -17.84 -4.24 2.78
N ILE A 258 -16.94 -3.79 1.89
CA ILE A 258 -15.75 -3.03 2.30
C ILE A 258 -16.17 -1.76 3.04
N THR A 259 -17.21 -1.07 2.57
CA THR A 259 -17.76 0.12 3.24
C THR A 259 -18.21 -0.21 4.66
N ARG A 260 -18.96 -1.30 4.86
CA ARG A 260 -19.54 -1.64 6.17
C ARG A 260 -18.59 -2.37 7.12
N SER A 261 -17.57 -3.04 6.60
CA SER A 261 -16.66 -3.88 7.39
C SER A 261 -15.84 -3.14 8.45
N GLY A 262 -15.60 -1.84 8.25
CA GLY A 262 -14.74 -1.06 9.14
C GLY A 262 -13.26 -1.46 9.10
N ILE A 263 -12.80 -2.18 8.06
CA ILE A 263 -11.36 -2.50 7.92
C ILE A 263 -10.51 -1.24 7.82
N ALA A 264 -9.34 -1.26 8.46
CA ALA A 264 -8.40 -0.14 8.48
C ALA A 264 -7.57 -0.07 7.18
N ALA A 265 -7.26 -1.22 6.58
CA ALA A 265 -6.46 -1.35 5.36
C ALA A 265 -6.74 -2.68 4.65
N ILE A 266 -6.38 -2.78 3.37
CA ILE A 266 -6.33 -4.04 2.61
C ILE A 266 -4.89 -4.26 2.14
N CYS A 267 -4.32 -5.41 2.48
CA CYS A 267 -2.98 -5.82 2.09
C CYS A 267 -3.08 -7.06 1.21
N ALA A 268 -2.38 -7.10 0.08
CA ALA A 268 -2.35 -8.27 -0.79
C ALA A 268 -0.93 -8.59 -1.25
N ASP A 269 -0.70 -9.86 -1.57
CA ASP A 269 0.53 -10.35 -2.20
C ASP A 269 0.48 -10.26 -3.74
N ASN A 270 -0.58 -9.69 -4.33
CA ASN A 270 -0.66 -9.42 -5.76
C ASN A 270 -0.24 -7.99 -6.11
N TYR A 271 -0.25 -7.69 -7.40
CA TYR A 271 0.26 -6.45 -7.96
C TYR A 271 -0.68 -5.24 -7.79
N ALA A 272 -1.99 -5.44 -7.61
CA ALA A 272 -2.97 -4.34 -7.67
C ALA A 272 -4.17 -4.46 -6.72
N VAL A 273 -4.21 -5.48 -5.85
CA VAL A 273 -5.37 -5.88 -5.01
C VAL A 273 -6.61 -6.33 -5.82
N GLU A 274 -6.98 -5.59 -6.87
CA GLU A 274 -8.12 -5.80 -7.77
C GLU A 274 -7.72 -6.28 -9.17
N ALA A 275 -8.73 -6.74 -9.91
CA ALA A 275 -8.59 -7.12 -11.31
C ALA A 275 -8.39 -5.88 -12.19
N TYR A 276 -7.37 -5.93 -13.05
CA TYR A 276 -7.10 -4.90 -14.05
C TYR A 276 -6.87 -5.55 -15.44
N PRO A 277 -7.51 -5.06 -16.52
CA PRO A 277 -8.51 -3.99 -16.55
C PRO A 277 -9.82 -4.39 -15.83
N ALA A 278 -10.48 -3.41 -15.22
CA ALA A 278 -11.76 -3.64 -14.55
C ALA A 278 -12.86 -4.05 -15.54
N ARG A 279 -13.84 -4.83 -15.08
CA ARG A 279 -15.03 -5.22 -15.88
C ARG A 279 -16.04 -4.08 -16.06
N ALA A 280 -15.95 -3.04 -15.23
CA ALA A 280 -16.78 -1.85 -15.35
C ALA A 280 -16.57 -1.17 -16.71
N SER A 281 -17.64 -0.67 -17.31
CA SER A 281 -17.60 -0.02 -18.63
C SER A 281 -18.62 1.13 -18.72
N GLY A 282 -18.42 2.04 -19.67
CA GLY A 282 -19.31 3.19 -19.93
C GLY A 282 -18.76 4.55 -19.48
N PRO A 283 -19.44 5.67 -19.76
CA PRO A 283 -18.95 7.01 -19.38
C PRO A 283 -18.83 7.17 -17.86
N GLY A 284 -17.73 7.76 -17.37
CA GLY A 284 -17.56 8.13 -15.96
C GLY A 284 -17.19 6.99 -15.00
N HIS A 285 -16.83 5.81 -15.49
CA HIS A 285 -16.32 4.72 -14.65
C HIS A 285 -14.86 4.95 -14.21
N SER A 286 -14.48 4.38 -13.06
CA SER A 286 -13.07 4.28 -12.65
C SER A 286 -12.39 3.12 -13.39
N ILE A 287 -11.16 3.32 -13.83
CA ILE A 287 -10.31 2.24 -14.38
C ILE A 287 -9.80 1.27 -13.30
N LEU A 288 -9.83 1.72 -12.04
CA LEU A 288 -9.49 0.95 -10.83
C LEU A 288 -10.59 1.22 -9.78
N PRO A 289 -11.78 0.60 -9.94
CA PRO A 289 -12.91 0.84 -9.04
C PRO A 289 -12.62 0.58 -7.56
N LEU A 290 -11.85 -0.47 -7.23
CA LEU A 290 -11.51 -0.78 -5.84
C LEU A 290 -10.59 0.30 -5.26
N HIS A 291 -9.56 0.73 -6.00
CA HIS A 291 -8.68 1.82 -5.57
C HIS A 291 -9.44 3.12 -5.36
N HIS A 292 -10.33 3.47 -6.30
CA HIS A 292 -11.17 4.66 -6.17
C HIS A 292 -12.08 4.57 -4.93
N HIS A 293 -12.68 3.41 -4.68
CA HIS A 293 -13.51 3.23 -3.50
C HIS A 293 -12.68 3.29 -2.20
N CYS A 294 -11.54 2.61 -2.15
CA CYS A 294 -10.70 2.53 -0.94
C CYS A 294 -9.97 3.85 -0.66
N LEU A 295 -9.12 4.30 -1.58
CA LEU A 295 -8.25 5.46 -1.37
C LEU A 295 -9.02 6.76 -1.40
N PHE A 296 -9.87 6.97 -2.42
CA PHE A 296 -10.56 8.24 -2.62
C PHE A 296 -11.82 8.38 -1.77
N LYS A 297 -12.72 7.39 -1.73
CA LYS A 297 -14.00 7.51 -0.99
C LYS A 297 -13.87 7.21 0.51
N LEU A 298 -13.21 6.11 0.88
CA LEU A 298 -13.24 5.59 2.25
C LEU A 298 -12.03 5.97 3.10
N GLY A 299 -10.91 6.34 2.48
CA GLY A 299 -9.64 6.52 3.18
C GLY A 299 -9.06 5.21 3.72
N VAL A 300 -9.18 4.11 2.95
CA VAL A 300 -8.62 2.78 3.24
C VAL A 300 -7.32 2.63 2.44
N PRO A 301 -6.15 2.59 3.09
CA PRO A 301 -4.88 2.34 2.40
C PRO A 301 -4.81 0.94 1.81
N LEU A 302 -4.09 0.82 0.70
CA LEU A 302 -3.84 -0.43 -0.01
C LEU A 302 -2.37 -0.81 0.08
N ALA A 303 -2.10 -2.10 0.22
CA ALA A 303 -0.77 -2.67 0.25
C ALA A 303 -0.64 -3.72 -0.85
N GLU A 304 0.45 -3.63 -1.62
CA GLU A 304 0.70 -4.47 -2.79
C GLU A 304 2.03 -5.20 -2.65
N LEU A 305 2.13 -6.38 -3.28
CA LEU A 305 3.34 -7.19 -3.36
C LEU A 305 3.92 -7.60 -2.00
N TRP A 306 3.06 -7.87 -1.01
CA TRP A 306 3.48 -8.48 0.26
C TRP A 306 3.85 -9.95 0.07
N TYR A 307 4.66 -10.51 0.96
CA TYR A 307 5.01 -11.94 0.92
C TYR A 307 4.36 -12.66 2.10
N LEU A 308 3.39 -13.54 1.83
CA LEU A 308 2.49 -14.07 2.87
C LEU A 308 2.60 -15.58 3.10
N LYS A 309 3.38 -16.29 2.28
CA LYS A 309 3.43 -17.75 2.26
C LYS A 309 3.75 -18.36 3.63
N ASP A 310 4.90 -18.01 4.20
CA ASP A 310 5.40 -18.66 5.42
C ASP A 310 4.49 -18.39 6.63
N LEU A 311 3.94 -17.17 6.72
CA LEU A 311 2.95 -16.81 7.73
C LEU A 311 1.66 -17.62 7.55
N ALA A 312 1.15 -17.72 6.33
CA ALA A 312 -0.07 -18.46 6.02
C ALA A 312 0.07 -19.94 6.37
N GLU A 313 1.16 -20.59 5.95
CA GLU A 313 1.43 -21.99 6.27
C GLU A 313 1.47 -22.22 7.78
N TRP A 314 2.11 -21.33 8.54
CA TRP A 314 2.15 -21.43 9.99
C TRP A 314 0.77 -21.24 10.62
N LEU A 315 0.02 -20.20 10.23
CA LEU A 315 -1.31 -19.90 10.74
C LEU A 315 -2.27 -21.08 10.51
N HIS A 316 -2.24 -21.67 9.31
CA HIS A 316 -3.03 -22.85 8.97
C HIS A 316 -2.67 -24.06 9.82
N ALA A 317 -1.38 -24.31 10.05
CA ALA A 317 -0.93 -25.40 10.92
C ALA A 317 -1.39 -25.23 12.39
N GLN A 318 -1.68 -24.00 12.82
CA GLN A 318 -2.22 -23.69 14.15
C GLN A 318 -3.74 -23.52 14.17
N GLY A 319 -4.43 -23.62 13.03
CA GLY A 319 -5.87 -23.33 12.95
C GLY A 319 -6.22 -21.88 13.28
N ARG A 320 -5.32 -20.93 12.99
CA ARG A 320 -5.46 -19.49 13.27
C ARG A 320 -5.49 -18.70 11.97
N ASN A 321 -5.98 -17.46 12.04
CA ASN A 321 -5.97 -16.51 10.92
C ASN A 321 -5.66 -15.06 11.35
N ARG A 322 -5.34 -14.84 12.63
CA ARG A 322 -5.10 -13.51 13.21
C ARG A 322 -3.69 -13.41 13.77
N PHE A 323 -3.10 -12.22 13.67
CA PHE A 323 -1.74 -11.94 14.09
C PHE A 323 -1.55 -10.45 14.40
N LEU A 324 -0.50 -10.12 15.17
CA LEU A 324 -0.04 -8.74 15.30
C LEU A 324 0.69 -8.33 14.03
N LEU A 325 0.24 -7.27 13.37
CA LEU A 325 0.88 -6.71 12.19
C LEU A 325 1.47 -5.33 12.53
N THR A 326 2.75 -5.14 12.20
CA THR A 326 3.45 -3.85 12.27
C THR A 326 4.04 -3.53 10.91
N ALA A 327 3.60 -2.43 10.30
CA ALA A 327 3.99 -2.07 8.93
C ALA A 327 4.11 -0.55 8.71
N PRO A 328 4.85 0.21 9.55
CA PRO A 328 5.05 1.63 9.28
C PRO A 328 5.85 1.82 7.98
N PRO A 329 5.41 2.68 7.05
CA PRO A 329 6.21 3.03 5.88
C PRO A 329 7.43 3.86 6.26
N LEU A 330 8.33 4.11 5.31
CA LEU A 330 9.36 5.13 5.49
C LEU A 330 8.71 6.48 5.84
N ARG A 331 9.23 7.14 6.89
CA ARG A 331 8.78 8.48 7.29
C ARG A 331 9.40 9.55 6.39
N MET A 332 9.04 9.52 5.11
CA MET A 332 9.49 10.47 4.07
C MET A 332 8.37 11.49 3.80
N PRO A 333 8.47 12.74 4.31
CA PRO A 333 7.46 13.76 4.07
C PRO A 333 7.29 14.03 2.57
N GLY A 334 6.03 14.17 2.13
CA GLY A 334 5.70 14.44 0.73
C GLY A 334 5.52 13.21 -0.15
N ALA A 335 5.85 12.01 0.33
CA ALA A 335 5.70 10.80 -0.47
C ALA A 335 4.23 10.36 -0.58
N VAL A 336 3.82 9.95 -1.78
CA VAL A 336 2.45 9.49 -2.09
C VAL A 336 2.21 8.00 -1.78
N GLY A 337 3.28 7.27 -1.52
CA GLY A 337 3.32 5.86 -1.18
C GLY A 337 4.74 5.50 -0.75
N SER A 338 4.98 4.29 -0.27
CA SER A 338 6.28 3.95 0.33
C SER A 338 6.56 2.45 0.32
N PRO A 339 7.82 2.04 0.11
CA PRO A 339 8.21 0.68 0.42
C PRO A 339 8.07 0.44 1.93
N VAL A 340 7.83 -0.82 2.29
CA VAL A 340 7.70 -1.23 3.68
C VAL A 340 8.25 -2.63 3.85
N THR A 341 8.71 -2.91 5.07
CA THR A 341 9.07 -4.27 5.52
C THR A 341 8.09 -4.68 6.61
N PRO A 342 6.88 -5.15 6.26
CA PRO A 342 5.86 -5.48 7.23
C PRO A 342 6.30 -6.69 8.04
N ILE A 343 5.97 -6.68 9.33
CA ILE A 343 6.28 -7.76 10.25
C ILE A 343 4.98 -8.31 10.83
N ALA A 344 4.77 -9.61 10.70
CA ALA A 344 3.77 -10.33 11.48
C ALA A 344 4.41 -11.00 12.69
N THR A 345 3.74 -10.90 13.84
CA THR A 345 4.11 -11.59 15.07
C THR A 345 2.91 -12.41 15.57
N VAL A 346 3.16 -13.67 15.93
CA VAL A 346 2.16 -14.67 16.37
C VAL A 346 2.57 -15.41 17.61
#